data_AF-A0A7K1SNU7-F1
#
_entry.id   AF-A0A7K1SNU7-F1
#
_cell.length_a   1.000
_cell.length_b   1.000
_cell.length_c   1.000
_cell.angle_alpha   90.00
_cell.angle_beta   90.00
_cell.angle_gamma   90.00
#
_symmetry.space_group_name_H-M   'P 1'
#
loop_
_entity.id
_entity.type
_entity.pdbx_description
1 polymer ?
#
loop_
_entity_poly.entity_id
_entity_poly.type
_entity_poly.pdbx_seq_one_letter_code
_entity_poly.pdbx_strand_id
1 'polypeptide(L)'
;MICHRSLAAITLTYWVISQSPLIAQTNIPKGSAEVMTEWITYTGNIADIDSSLKITHYSVSQCKQLINQLYQIDQRYRDSVMNGSKSREKQDYFWRKIKANDSANQALLTKIVTRYGWPTIHQYGEHESFTAWLIVWHADRDYQRKYYPLIKQAYQRGTIKTSYLELYKRLNK
;
A
#
# COMPACT_ATOMS: atom_id res chain seq x y z
N MET A 1 63.31 -24.87 25.09
CA MET A 1 62.30 -25.91 25.39
C MET A 1 61.05 -25.21 25.88
N ILE A 2 59.91 -25.45 25.19
CA ILE A 2 58.56 -25.65 25.76
C ILE A 2 57.98 -24.48 26.57
N CYS A 3 56.72 -24.07 26.50
CA CYS A 3 55.56 -24.22 25.62
C CYS A 3 54.42 -23.51 26.39
N HIS A 4 53.53 -22.86 25.65
CA HIS A 4 52.10 -22.67 25.94
C HIS A 4 51.53 -22.24 27.32
N ARG A 5 50.79 -21.11 27.23
CA ARG A 5 49.34 -20.91 27.51
C ARG A 5 48.77 -21.17 28.91
N SER A 6 48.08 -20.16 29.45
CA SER A 6 46.59 -20.05 29.53
C SER A 6 46.22 -18.89 30.46
N LEU A 7 45.66 -17.75 30.00
CA LEU A 7 44.24 -17.44 29.79
C LEU A 7 43.32 -17.89 30.95
N ALA A 8 43.05 -16.96 31.86
CA ALA A 8 41.94 -17.01 32.82
C ALA A 8 40.82 -16.08 32.36
N ALA A 9 39.60 -16.58 32.45
CA ALA A 9 38.36 -16.06 31.90
C ALA A 9 37.74 -14.95 32.74
N ILE A 10 37.13 -13.96 32.08
CA ILE A 10 36.03 -13.16 32.64
C ILE A 10 34.98 -13.00 31.53
N THR A 11 33.88 -13.72 31.64
CA THR A 11 32.69 -13.58 30.79
C THR A 11 31.81 -12.46 31.33
N LEU A 12 31.68 -11.36 30.59
CA LEU A 12 30.63 -10.36 30.78
C LEU A 12 29.37 -10.80 30.04
N THR A 13 28.32 -11.11 30.78
CA THR A 13 26.98 -11.36 30.25
C THR A 13 26.27 -10.03 29.98
N TYR A 14 26.07 -9.69 28.72
CA TYR A 14 25.18 -8.62 28.29
C TYR A 14 23.78 -9.18 28.06
N TRP A 15 22.81 -8.74 28.86
CA TRP A 15 21.38 -8.88 28.59
C TRP A 15 20.93 -7.71 27.71
N VAL A 16 20.57 -7.97 26.45
CA VAL A 16 19.89 -7.03 25.56
C VAL A 16 18.49 -7.56 25.30
N ILE A 17 17.47 -6.81 25.75
CA ILE A 17 16.04 -6.93 25.38
C ILE A 17 15.68 -5.53 24.87
N SER A 18 15.10 -5.27 23.70
CA SER A 18 14.06 -5.95 22.93
C SER A 18 14.27 -5.73 21.43
N GLN A 19 14.02 -6.76 20.62
CA GLN A 19 13.91 -6.64 19.17
C GLN A 19 12.45 -6.49 18.74
N SER A 20 12.24 -5.65 17.73
CA SER A 20 11.06 -5.54 16.87
C SER A 20 10.64 -6.90 16.29
N PRO A 21 9.34 -7.15 16.02
CA PRO A 21 8.92 -8.44 15.48
C PRO A 21 9.39 -8.62 14.04
N LEU A 22 10.23 -9.63 13.86
CA LEU A 22 10.71 -10.17 12.59
C LEU A 22 9.54 -10.73 11.77
N ILE A 23 9.47 -10.31 10.52
CA ILE A 23 8.74 -11.02 9.46
C ILE A 23 9.43 -12.38 9.31
N ALA A 24 8.68 -13.45 9.58
CA ALA A 24 9.15 -14.82 9.47
C ALA A 24 9.69 -15.10 8.06
N GLN A 25 10.95 -15.52 7.97
CA GLN A 25 11.53 -16.10 6.76
C GLN A 25 10.87 -17.47 6.53
N THR A 26 9.99 -17.58 5.54
CA THR A 26 9.47 -18.86 5.09
C THR A 26 10.41 -19.45 4.04
N ASN A 27 10.98 -20.63 4.34
CA ASN A 27 11.76 -21.45 3.42
C ASN A 27 10.98 -21.76 2.14
N ILE A 28 11.53 -21.41 0.98
CA ILE A 28 10.97 -21.74 -0.34
C ILE A 28 11.66 -23.03 -0.84
N PRO A 29 10.93 -24.16 -1.04
CA PRO A 29 11.49 -25.33 -1.67
C PRO A 29 11.64 -25.11 -3.19
N LYS A 30 12.77 -25.54 -3.76
CA LYS A 30 13.00 -25.54 -5.20
C LYS A 30 12.27 -26.73 -5.86
N GLY A 31 11.29 -26.41 -6.71
CA GLY A 31 10.90 -27.23 -7.85
C GLY A 31 9.71 -28.17 -7.65
N SER A 32 8.60 -27.83 -8.31
CA SER A 32 7.74 -28.72 -9.12
C SER A 32 6.40 -28.02 -9.36
N ALA A 33 5.77 -28.29 -10.51
CA ALA A 33 4.54 -27.65 -10.97
C ALA A 33 3.34 -27.79 -9.99
N GLU A 34 3.45 -28.65 -8.99
CA GLU A 34 2.47 -28.85 -7.93
C GLU A 34 2.38 -27.64 -6.99
N VAL A 35 3.53 -27.01 -6.67
CA VAL A 35 3.58 -25.76 -5.89
C VAL A 35 2.83 -24.65 -6.61
N MET A 36 2.99 -24.55 -7.94
CA MET A 36 2.29 -23.55 -8.77
C MET A 36 0.77 -23.74 -8.77
N THR A 37 0.29 -24.97 -8.60
CA THR A 37 -1.13 -25.29 -8.62
C THR A 37 -1.78 -24.98 -7.27
N GLU A 38 -1.03 -25.11 -6.17
CA GLU A 38 -1.48 -24.72 -4.83
C GLU A 38 -1.61 -23.19 -4.66
N TRP A 39 -0.75 -22.39 -5.31
CA TRP A 39 -0.88 -20.92 -5.35
C TRP A 39 -2.13 -20.43 -6.10
N ILE A 40 -2.70 -21.24 -7.01
CA ILE A 40 -3.88 -20.84 -7.80
C ILE A 40 -5.16 -20.88 -6.94
N THR A 41 -5.15 -21.57 -5.78
CA THR A 41 -6.34 -21.78 -4.96
C THR A 41 -6.26 -21.33 -3.49
N TYR A 42 -5.19 -20.67 -3.03
CA TYR A 42 -5.12 -20.17 -1.65
C TYR A 42 -5.26 -18.64 -1.52
N THR A 43 -6.52 -18.22 -1.41
CA THR A 43 -7.11 -17.13 -0.61
C THR A 43 -8.15 -16.33 -1.41
N GLY A 44 -9.40 -16.40 -0.97
CA GLY A 44 -10.56 -15.71 -1.55
C GLY A 44 -10.52 -14.18 -1.52
N ASN A 45 -9.39 -13.56 -1.16
CA ASN A 45 -9.18 -12.12 -1.23
C ASN A 45 -8.18 -11.78 -2.33
N ILE A 46 -8.69 -11.30 -3.46
CA ILE A 46 -7.88 -10.85 -4.60
C ILE A 46 -7.11 -9.56 -4.22
N ALA A 47 -7.60 -8.77 -3.26
CA ALA A 47 -6.92 -7.55 -2.79
C ALA A 47 -5.82 -7.86 -1.77
N ASP A 48 -4.75 -7.06 -1.77
CA ASP A 48 -3.63 -7.17 -0.81
C ASP A 48 -3.93 -6.55 0.55
N ILE A 49 -5.09 -5.91 0.70
CA ILE A 49 -5.51 -5.26 1.94
C ILE A 49 -6.97 -5.55 2.25
N ASP A 50 -7.24 -5.79 3.51
CA ASP A 50 -8.59 -5.93 4.03
C ASP A 50 -9.30 -4.57 4.04
N SER A 51 -10.24 -4.39 3.12
CA SER A 51 -11.05 -3.17 3.05
C SER A 51 -12.04 -3.06 4.22
N SER A 52 -12.27 -4.13 4.98
CA SER A 52 -13.19 -4.16 6.12
C SER A 52 -12.60 -3.55 7.40
N LEU A 53 -11.30 -3.23 7.41
CA LEU A 53 -10.59 -2.60 8.54
C LEU A 53 -11.41 -1.47 9.18
N LYS A 54 -11.62 -1.57 10.49
CA LYS A 54 -12.32 -0.58 11.30
C LYS A 54 -11.35 0.51 11.73
N ILE A 55 -11.37 1.64 11.03
CA ILE A 55 -10.47 2.77 11.32
C ILE A 55 -11.10 3.84 12.24
N THR A 56 -12.21 3.52 12.90
CA THR A 56 -12.95 4.44 13.80
C THR A 56 -12.16 4.90 15.01
N HIS A 57 -11.05 4.23 15.33
CA HIS A 57 -10.15 4.58 16.43
C HIS A 57 -8.78 5.06 15.95
N TYR A 58 -8.54 5.07 14.64
CA TYR A 58 -7.24 5.47 14.11
C TYR A 58 -7.05 6.96 14.33
N SER A 59 -5.85 7.33 14.79
CA SER A 59 -5.35 8.71 14.80
C SER A 59 -4.97 9.17 13.40
N VAL A 60 -4.72 10.48 13.24
CA VAL A 60 -4.19 11.04 11.98
C VAL A 60 -2.88 10.37 11.57
N SER A 61 -1.98 10.08 12.52
CA SER A 61 -0.71 9.40 12.26
C SER A 61 -0.91 7.97 11.73
N GLN A 62 -1.84 7.22 12.32
CA GLN A 62 -2.20 5.88 11.84
C GLN A 62 -2.86 5.93 10.45
N CYS A 63 -3.72 6.93 10.20
CA CYS A 63 -4.27 7.15 8.86
C CYS A 63 -3.18 7.53 7.84
N LYS A 64 -2.17 8.31 8.24
CA LYS A 64 -1.02 8.64 7.38
C LYS A 64 -0.25 7.38 6.99
N GLN A 65 0.06 6.51 7.95
CA GLN A 65 0.69 5.21 7.69
C GLN A 65 -0.17 4.34 6.77
N LEU A 66 -1.49 4.31 7.00
CA LEU A 66 -2.41 3.59 6.13
C LEU A 66 -2.38 4.11 4.70
N ILE A 67 -2.45 5.43 4.48
CA ILE A 67 -2.37 6.02 3.12
C ILE A 67 -1.04 5.65 2.45
N ASN A 68 0.08 5.69 3.17
CA ASN A 68 1.37 5.24 2.63
C ASN A 68 1.33 3.77 2.18
N GLN A 69 0.67 2.89 2.95
CA GLN A 69 0.46 1.49 2.52
C GLN A 69 -0.44 1.40 1.28
N LEU A 70 -1.52 2.19 1.20
CA LEU A 70 -2.40 2.22 0.02
C LEU A 70 -1.63 2.57 -1.25
N TYR A 71 -0.65 3.48 -1.18
CA TYR A 71 0.24 3.81 -2.30
C TYR A 71 1.01 2.58 -2.80
N GLN A 72 1.64 1.85 -1.89
CA GLN A 72 2.42 0.65 -2.25
C GLN A 72 1.52 -0.40 -2.91
N ILE A 73 0.32 -0.58 -2.39
CA ILE A 73 -0.69 -1.53 -2.90
C ILE A 73 -1.22 -1.10 -4.28
N ASP A 74 -1.47 0.20 -4.47
CA ASP A 74 -1.92 0.77 -5.74
C ASP A 74 -0.88 0.59 -6.85
N GLN A 75 0.41 0.78 -6.54
CA GLN A 75 1.48 0.74 -7.55
C GLN A 75 2.02 -0.68 -7.83
N ARG A 76 1.98 -1.58 -6.85
CA ARG A 76 2.66 -2.90 -6.84
C ARG A 76 2.61 -3.69 -8.16
N TYR A 77 1.43 -3.76 -8.78
CA TYR A 77 1.23 -4.61 -9.97
C TYR A 77 1.15 -3.82 -11.28
N ARG A 78 1.14 -2.49 -11.23
CA ARG A 78 1.00 -1.66 -12.43
C ARG A 78 2.23 -1.80 -13.34
N ASP A 79 3.44 -1.81 -12.79
CA ASP A 79 4.67 -2.06 -13.57
C ASP A 79 4.68 -3.44 -14.23
N SER A 80 4.11 -4.45 -13.57
CA SER A 80 4.03 -5.82 -14.11
C SER A 80 3.08 -5.92 -15.30
N VAL A 81 2.10 -5.02 -15.41
CA VAL A 81 1.22 -4.90 -16.58
C VAL A 81 1.87 -4.05 -17.67
N MET A 82 2.50 -2.93 -17.31
CA MET A 82 3.05 -1.97 -18.27
C MET A 82 4.34 -2.47 -18.93
N ASN A 83 5.24 -3.07 -18.15
CA ASN A 83 6.59 -3.44 -18.58
C ASN A 83 6.89 -4.94 -18.39
N GLY A 84 5.92 -5.71 -17.89
CA GLY A 84 6.11 -7.11 -17.55
C GLY A 84 5.77 -8.09 -18.67
N SER A 85 5.27 -9.26 -18.28
CA SER A 85 5.13 -10.41 -19.18
C SER A 85 4.14 -10.15 -20.32
N LYS A 86 4.50 -10.59 -21.54
CA LYS A 86 3.58 -10.66 -22.69
C LYS A 86 2.58 -11.81 -22.60
N SER A 87 2.66 -12.68 -21.59
CA SER A 87 1.69 -13.74 -21.38
C SER A 87 0.35 -13.15 -20.97
N ARG A 88 -0.70 -13.46 -21.74
CA ARG A 88 -2.08 -13.03 -21.48
C ARG A 88 -2.56 -13.46 -20.09
N GLU A 89 -2.27 -14.69 -19.68
CA GLU A 89 -2.65 -15.22 -18.37
C GLU A 89 -2.04 -14.40 -17.21
N LYS A 90 -0.76 -14.06 -17.32
CA LYS A 90 -0.08 -13.22 -16.31
C LYS A 90 -0.66 -11.81 -16.30
N GLN A 91 -0.96 -11.24 -17.46
CA GLN A 91 -1.60 -9.92 -17.55
C GLN A 91 -2.99 -9.95 -16.92
N ASP A 92 -3.81 -10.97 -17.20
CA ASP A 92 -5.14 -11.12 -16.62
C ASP A 92 -5.08 -11.25 -15.09
N TYR A 93 -4.09 -12.00 -14.57
CA TYR A 93 -3.83 -12.08 -13.13
C TYR A 93 -3.50 -10.70 -12.54
N PHE A 94 -2.54 -9.97 -13.10
CA PHE A 94 -2.15 -8.65 -12.57
C PHE A 94 -3.30 -7.64 -12.67
N TRP A 95 -4.09 -7.67 -13.75
CA TRP A 95 -5.28 -6.82 -13.86
C TRP A 95 -6.33 -7.13 -12.80
N ARG A 96 -6.55 -8.40 -12.47
CA ARG A 96 -7.45 -8.79 -11.38
C ARG A 96 -6.94 -8.26 -10.04
N LYS A 97 -5.64 -8.36 -9.78
CA LYS A 97 -5.00 -7.80 -8.57
C LYS A 97 -5.15 -6.28 -8.49
N ILE A 98 -4.86 -5.57 -9.57
CA ILE A 98 -5.02 -4.10 -9.64
C ILE A 98 -6.46 -3.71 -9.34
N LYS A 99 -7.45 -4.32 -10.00
CA LYS A 99 -8.87 -3.98 -9.78
C LYS A 99 -9.31 -4.21 -8.33
N ALA A 100 -8.88 -5.31 -7.72
CA ALA A 100 -9.20 -5.61 -6.33
C ALA A 100 -8.52 -4.64 -5.36
N ASN A 101 -7.24 -4.32 -5.59
CA ASN A 101 -6.48 -3.33 -4.82
C ASN A 101 -7.10 -1.94 -4.93
N ASP A 102 -7.50 -1.52 -6.14
CA ASP A 102 -8.15 -0.22 -6.39
C ASP A 102 -9.46 -0.10 -5.60
N SER A 103 -10.29 -1.14 -5.65
CA SER A 103 -11.54 -1.19 -4.88
C SER A 103 -11.31 -1.13 -3.37
N ALA A 104 -10.35 -1.90 -2.86
CA ALA A 104 -10.02 -1.92 -1.43
C ALA A 104 -9.45 -0.57 -0.95
N ASN A 105 -8.56 0.03 -1.75
CA ASN A 105 -7.98 1.35 -1.48
C ASN A 105 -9.06 2.44 -1.47
N GLN A 106 -9.99 2.42 -2.43
CA GLN A 106 -11.12 3.36 -2.48
C GLN A 106 -12.02 3.24 -1.24
N ALA A 107 -12.31 2.03 -0.78
CA ALA A 107 -13.10 1.81 0.43
C ALA A 107 -12.41 2.39 1.68
N LEU A 108 -11.11 2.15 1.84
CA LEU A 108 -10.34 2.68 2.97
C LEU A 108 -10.15 4.19 2.89
N LEU A 109 -9.85 4.75 1.71
CA LEU A 109 -9.78 6.19 1.51
C LEU A 109 -11.11 6.86 1.81
N THR A 110 -12.24 6.26 1.40
CA THR A 110 -13.58 6.77 1.74
C THR A 110 -13.77 6.89 3.24
N LYS A 111 -13.36 5.87 4.02
CA LYS A 111 -13.43 5.91 5.48
C LYS A 111 -12.57 7.03 6.07
N ILE A 112 -11.35 7.21 5.55
CA ILE A 112 -10.43 8.28 6.01
C ILE A 112 -11.05 9.65 5.73
N VAL A 113 -11.51 9.88 4.49
CA VAL A 113 -12.11 11.16 4.11
C VAL A 113 -13.38 11.46 4.90
N THR A 114 -14.20 10.44 5.18
CA THR A 114 -15.42 10.60 6.00
C THR A 114 -15.08 11.06 7.42
N ARG A 115 -13.95 10.62 7.98
CA ARG A 115 -13.55 10.91 9.35
C ARG A 115 -12.77 12.20 9.51
N TYR A 116 -11.84 12.47 8.60
CA TYR A 116 -10.85 13.54 8.74
C TYR A 116 -10.91 14.60 7.63
N GLY A 117 -11.80 14.44 6.66
CA GLY A 117 -11.80 15.27 5.46
C GLY A 117 -10.71 14.85 4.48
N TRP A 118 -10.55 15.65 3.42
CA TRP A 118 -9.60 15.34 2.35
C TRP A 118 -8.14 15.37 2.86
N PRO A 119 -7.29 14.37 2.56
CA PRO A 119 -5.89 14.37 2.97
C PRO A 119 -5.12 15.57 2.39
N THR A 120 -4.77 16.52 3.25
CA THR A 120 -4.00 17.73 2.91
C THR A 120 -2.52 17.60 3.27
N ILE A 121 -1.68 18.44 2.66
CA ILE A 121 -0.24 18.50 2.92
C ILE A 121 0.05 18.83 4.39
N HIS A 122 -0.68 19.78 4.99
CA HIS A 122 -0.44 20.19 6.38
C HIS A 122 -0.70 19.05 7.38
N GLN A 123 -1.75 18.25 7.15
CA GLN A 123 -2.17 17.22 8.10
C GLN A 123 -1.47 15.87 7.86
N TYR A 124 -1.25 15.50 6.61
CA TYR A 124 -0.74 14.18 6.23
C TYR A 124 0.64 14.22 5.59
N GLY A 125 1.04 15.33 4.97
CA GLY A 125 2.27 15.43 4.17
C GLY A 125 1.99 15.36 2.67
N GLU A 126 3.00 15.75 1.88
CA GLU A 126 2.85 15.83 0.42
C GLU A 126 2.62 14.47 -0.23
N HIS A 127 3.35 13.45 0.22
CA HIS A 127 3.25 12.10 -0.34
C HIS A 127 1.85 11.53 -0.14
N GLU A 128 1.30 11.58 1.07
CA GLU A 128 -0.01 11.01 1.37
C GLU A 128 -1.15 11.81 0.75
N SER A 129 -1.00 13.13 0.65
CA SER A 129 -1.95 13.98 -0.07
C SER A 129 -1.98 13.64 -1.57
N PHE A 130 -0.80 13.40 -2.16
CA PHE A 130 -0.68 12.93 -3.54
C PHE A 130 -1.30 11.53 -3.72
N THR A 131 -1.03 10.60 -2.81
CA THR A 131 -1.60 9.25 -2.85
C THR A 131 -3.13 9.25 -2.83
N ALA A 132 -3.74 10.09 -1.99
CA ALA A 132 -5.20 10.22 -1.96
C ALA A 132 -5.77 10.69 -3.32
N TRP A 133 -5.10 11.67 -3.95
CA TRP A 133 -5.47 12.11 -5.30
C TRP A 133 -5.28 10.99 -6.34
N LEU A 134 -4.20 10.21 -6.24
CA LEU A 134 -3.86 9.16 -7.18
C LEU A 134 -4.89 8.02 -7.17
N ILE A 135 -5.32 7.60 -5.98
CA ILE A 135 -6.40 6.61 -5.81
C ILE A 135 -7.70 7.10 -6.48
N VAL A 136 -8.05 8.37 -6.34
CA VAL A 136 -9.23 8.94 -7.03
C VAL A 136 -9.02 8.97 -8.54
N TRP A 137 -7.83 9.33 -9.01
CA TRP A 137 -7.53 9.38 -10.45
C TRP A 137 -7.60 8.00 -11.13
N HIS A 138 -7.21 6.94 -10.42
CA HIS A 138 -7.32 5.56 -10.91
C HIS A 138 -8.74 4.99 -10.84
N ALA A 139 -9.62 5.56 -10.03
CA ALA A 139 -10.99 5.07 -9.85
C ALA A 139 -11.88 5.30 -11.08
N ASP A 140 -13.09 4.74 -11.04
CA ASP A 140 -14.12 4.98 -12.05
C ASP A 140 -14.67 6.42 -12.00
N ARG A 141 -15.54 6.76 -12.97
CA ARG A 141 -16.09 8.11 -13.10
C ARG A 141 -16.98 8.50 -11.92
N ASP A 142 -17.67 7.56 -11.28
CA ASP A 142 -18.61 7.87 -10.20
C ASP A 142 -17.84 8.22 -8.93
N TYR A 143 -16.79 7.45 -8.62
CA TYR A 143 -15.88 7.76 -7.53
C TYR A 143 -15.11 9.06 -7.78
N GLN A 144 -14.64 9.29 -9.02
CA GLN A 144 -14.03 10.57 -9.40
C GLN A 144 -14.99 11.74 -9.19
N ARG A 145 -16.25 11.61 -9.62
CA ARG A 145 -17.27 12.67 -9.47
C ARG A 145 -17.57 12.95 -8.01
N LYS A 146 -17.62 11.92 -7.16
CA LYS A 146 -17.82 12.03 -5.71
C LYS A 146 -16.75 12.90 -5.05
N TYR A 147 -15.48 12.71 -5.39
CA TYR A 147 -14.35 13.42 -4.74
C TYR A 147 -13.89 14.69 -5.47
N TYR A 148 -14.28 14.88 -6.73
CA TYR A 148 -13.95 16.07 -7.52
C TYR A 148 -14.15 17.41 -6.79
N PRO A 149 -15.31 17.70 -6.15
CA PRO A 149 -15.51 18.99 -5.48
C PRO A 149 -14.53 19.19 -4.31
N LEU A 150 -14.23 18.14 -3.54
CA LEU A 150 -13.28 18.20 -2.43
C LEU A 150 -11.84 18.47 -2.93
N ILE A 151 -11.43 17.77 -3.99
CA ILE A 151 -10.10 17.97 -4.60
C ILE A 151 -9.98 19.38 -5.18
N LYS A 152 -11.00 19.86 -5.89
CA LYS A 152 -11.04 21.23 -6.44
C LYS A 152 -10.88 22.27 -5.34
N GLN A 153 -11.65 22.15 -4.27
CA GLN A 153 -11.59 23.07 -3.13
C GLN A 153 -10.24 23.01 -2.42
N ALA A 154 -9.68 21.81 -2.20
CA ALA A 154 -8.40 21.63 -1.55
C ALA A 154 -7.24 22.24 -2.37
N TYR A 155 -7.29 22.10 -3.70
CA TYR A 155 -6.33 22.71 -4.61
C TYR A 155 -6.43 24.24 -4.63
N GLN A 156 -7.65 24.79 -4.72
CA GLN A 156 -7.88 26.25 -4.67
C GLN A 156 -7.40 26.89 -3.37
N ARG A 157 -7.41 26.13 -2.26
CA ARG A 157 -6.87 26.57 -0.96
C ARG A 157 -5.36 26.37 -0.81
N GLY A 158 -4.66 25.83 -1.82
CA GLY A 158 -3.24 25.51 -1.74
C GLY A 158 -2.90 24.39 -0.76
N THR A 159 -3.88 23.58 -0.35
CA THR A 159 -3.69 22.51 0.64
C THR A 159 -3.24 21.18 0.03
N ILE A 160 -3.27 21.08 -1.31
CA ILE A 160 -2.72 19.99 -2.11
C ILE A 160 -1.98 20.58 -3.33
N LYS A 161 -0.95 19.90 -3.84
CA LYS A 161 -0.20 20.33 -5.04
C LYS A 161 -0.84 19.84 -6.34
N THR A 162 -1.49 18.67 -6.32
CA THR A 162 -2.00 18.05 -7.54
C THR A 162 -3.31 18.69 -7.98
N SER A 163 -3.36 19.07 -9.26
CA SER A 163 -4.50 19.79 -9.82
C SER A 163 -5.72 18.89 -10.03
N TYR A 164 -6.91 19.49 -9.92
CA TYR A 164 -8.19 18.86 -10.29
C TYR A 164 -8.41 18.79 -11.81
N LEU A 165 -7.56 19.45 -12.62
CA LEU A 165 -7.75 19.58 -14.07
C LEU A 165 -7.81 18.23 -14.80
N GLU A 166 -7.02 17.25 -14.38
CA GLU A 166 -7.07 15.91 -14.99
C GLU A 166 -8.40 15.19 -14.73
N LEU A 167 -8.98 15.36 -13.54
CA LEU A 167 -10.32 14.86 -13.24
C LEU A 167 -11.37 15.62 -14.04
N TYR A 168 -11.25 16.95 -14.16
CA TYR A 168 -12.16 17.76 -14.96
C TYR A 168 -12.18 17.29 -16.43
N LYS A 169 -11.01 17.05 -17.04
CA LYS A 169 -10.92 16.52 -18.41
C LYS A 169 -11.60 15.16 -18.55
N ARG A 170 -11.40 14.24 -17.59
CA ARG A 170 -12.00 12.89 -17.65
C ARG A 170 -13.51 12.89 -17.42
N LEU A 171 -14.02 13.80 -16.59
CA LEU A 171 -15.43 13.87 -16.26
C LEU A 171 -16.28 14.56 -17.34
N ASN A 172 -15.68 15.36 -18.23
CA ASN A 172 -16.36 16.09 -19.31
C ASN A 172 -16.06 15.58 -20.72
N LYS A 173 -15.46 14.39 -20.83
CA LYS A 173 -15.41 13.59 -22.07
C LYS A 173 -16.55 12.58 -22.09
#